data_AF-A0A425D2J1-F1
#
_entry.id   AF-A0A425D2J1-F1
#
_cell.length_a   1.000
_cell.length_b   1.000
_cell.length_c   1.000
_cell.angle_alpha   90.00
_cell.angle_beta   90.00
_cell.angle_gamma   90.00
#
_symmetry.space_group_name_H-M   'P 1'
#
loop_
_entity.id
_entity.type
_entity.pdbx_description
1 polymer ?
#
loop_
_entity_poly.entity_id
_entity_poly.type
_entity_poly.pdbx_seq_one_letter_code
_entity_poly.pdbx_strand_id
1 'polypeptide(L)'
;ESATKDKEIKDQMQALVDAKVKQSRYVQKFNLINHHSAEVEPVESALRPPNTRAPYNIVNHRQLDVPPVHVAPPDSLGKKMVDSQHLGRPFSVISNKYHTNHESRSAADAVRLQDMARTKFNKTHDFNPLLVRYYDETKETAFVAARTVQNQMHGVDRDEKLPHGEQFSAGKLYNIVNHKILRPDKYEAVTNVGNRRLNCMKSTQINKAVRERADAFEDKTQERALNRIAHERNGQAYVHG
;
A
#
# COMPACT_ATOMS: atom_id res chain seq x y z
N GLU A 1 27.81 -52.25 -75.38
CA GLU A 1 26.34 -52.10 -75.35
C GLU A 1 25.68 -52.46 -74.02
N SER A 2 26.15 -53.48 -73.28
CA SER A 2 25.58 -53.81 -71.96
C SER A 2 25.85 -52.71 -70.91
N ALA A 3 27.09 -52.22 -70.82
CA ALA A 3 27.48 -51.20 -69.84
C ALA A 3 26.79 -49.82 -70.03
N THR A 4 26.32 -49.52 -71.23
CA THR A 4 25.56 -48.29 -71.53
C THR A 4 24.10 -48.45 -71.09
N LYS A 5 23.50 -49.62 -71.31
CA LYS A 5 22.15 -49.95 -70.84
C LYS A 5 22.07 -49.97 -69.30
N ASP A 6 23.11 -50.49 -68.63
CA ASP A 6 23.16 -50.48 -67.16
C ASP A 6 23.25 -49.07 -66.57
N LYS A 7 23.92 -48.14 -67.27
CA LYS A 7 23.95 -46.73 -66.87
C LYS A 7 22.59 -46.07 -67.08
N GLU A 8 21.96 -46.29 -68.22
CA GLU A 8 20.61 -45.76 -68.50
C GLU A 8 19.57 -46.25 -67.50
N ILE A 9 19.62 -47.53 -67.09
CA ILE A 9 18.72 -48.09 -66.07
C ILE A 9 18.99 -47.43 -64.72
N LYS A 10 20.25 -47.22 -64.34
CA LYS A 10 20.60 -46.52 -63.09
C LYS A 10 20.12 -45.08 -63.10
N ASP A 11 20.33 -44.36 -64.20
CA ASP A 11 19.90 -42.97 -64.35
C ASP A 11 18.37 -42.86 -64.31
N GLN A 12 17.64 -43.81 -64.91
CA GLN A 12 16.18 -43.88 -64.82
C GLN A 12 15.69 -44.17 -63.40
N MET A 13 16.31 -45.13 -62.70
CA MET A 13 15.98 -45.40 -61.31
C MET A 13 16.27 -44.19 -60.41
N GLN A 14 17.37 -43.49 -60.67
CA GLN A 14 17.76 -42.31 -59.91
C GLN A 14 16.80 -41.13 -60.18
N ALA A 15 16.37 -40.94 -61.43
CA ALA A 15 15.35 -39.97 -61.79
C ALA A 15 13.99 -40.25 -61.10
N LEU A 16 13.61 -41.52 -60.97
CA LEU A 16 12.40 -41.92 -60.25
C LEU A 16 12.51 -41.67 -58.74
N VAL A 17 13.67 -41.95 -58.15
CA VAL A 17 13.95 -41.64 -56.74
C VAL A 17 13.90 -40.13 -56.51
N ASP A 18 14.52 -39.34 -57.38
CA ASP A 18 14.52 -37.87 -57.29
C ASP A 18 13.12 -37.28 -57.47
N ALA A 19 12.31 -37.85 -58.37
CA ALA A 19 10.91 -37.47 -58.54
C ALA A 19 10.09 -37.79 -57.27
N LYS A 20 10.30 -38.95 -56.67
CA LYS A 20 9.67 -39.35 -55.40
C LYS A 20 10.08 -38.43 -54.25
N VAL A 21 11.36 -38.07 -54.15
CA VAL A 21 11.87 -37.10 -53.16
C VAL A 21 11.29 -35.71 -53.36
N LYS A 22 11.12 -35.26 -54.62
CA LYS A 22 10.46 -33.99 -54.92
C LYS A 22 8.99 -34.00 -54.51
N GLN A 23 8.27 -35.09 -54.75
CA GLN A 23 6.88 -35.25 -54.31
C GLN A 23 6.76 -35.27 -52.78
N SER A 24 7.63 -36.01 -52.08
CA SER A 24 7.58 -36.11 -50.61
C SER A 24 7.91 -34.82 -49.87
N ARG A 25 8.53 -33.82 -50.52
CA ARG A 25 8.71 -32.47 -49.95
C ARG A 25 7.40 -31.71 -49.77
N TYR A 26 6.38 -31.99 -50.59
CA TYR A 26 5.09 -31.30 -50.55
C TYR A 26 4.00 -32.10 -49.83
N VAL A 27 4.29 -33.35 -49.46
CA VAL A 27 3.38 -34.16 -48.65
C VAL A 27 3.57 -33.80 -47.18
N GLN A 28 2.46 -33.50 -46.51
CA GLN A 28 2.44 -33.18 -45.09
C GLN A 28 2.87 -34.41 -44.27
N LYS A 29 4.07 -34.36 -43.69
CA LYS A 29 4.72 -35.50 -43.01
C LYS A 29 4.14 -35.86 -41.63
N PHE A 30 3.30 -34.98 -41.10
CA PHE A 30 2.69 -35.11 -39.78
C PHE A 30 1.18 -34.94 -39.91
N ASN A 31 0.41 -35.70 -39.14
CA ASN A 31 -1.00 -35.41 -38.99
C ASN A 31 -1.17 -34.16 -38.10
N LEU A 32 -1.83 -33.12 -38.63
CA LEU A 32 -1.97 -31.80 -37.98
C LEU A 32 -2.73 -31.85 -36.64
N ILE A 33 -3.54 -32.89 -36.41
CA ILE A 33 -4.44 -32.97 -35.26
C ILE A 33 -3.78 -33.72 -34.09
N ASN A 34 -3.04 -34.78 -34.37
CA ASN A 34 -2.48 -35.70 -33.37
C ASN A 34 -0.95 -35.86 -33.46
N HIS A 35 -0.28 -35.09 -34.32
CA HIS A 35 1.19 -34.97 -34.45
C HIS A 35 1.98 -36.29 -34.62
N HIS A 36 1.33 -37.40 -34.95
CA HIS A 36 2.03 -38.64 -35.26
C HIS A 36 2.71 -38.56 -36.64
N SER A 37 3.99 -38.95 -36.69
CA SER A 37 4.78 -39.07 -37.91
C SER A 37 4.51 -40.40 -38.60
N ALA A 38 4.17 -40.36 -39.90
CA ALA A 38 3.84 -41.56 -40.67
C ALA A 38 5.08 -42.37 -41.12
N GLU A 39 6.29 -41.79 -41.04
CA GLU A 39 7.54 -42.43 -41.47
C GLU A 39 8.50 -42.61 -40.29
N VAL A 40 9.17 -43.77 -40.25
CA VAL A 40 10.24 -44.09 -39.28
C VAL A 40 11.55 -43.55 -39.83
N GLU A 41 12.16 -42.59 -39.14
CA GLU A 41 13.46 -42.02 -39.50
C GLU A 41 14.55 -43.12 -39.52
N PRO A 42 15.44 -43.16 -40.54
CA PRO A 42 16.50 -44.17 -40.60
C PRO A 42 17.53 -43.95 -39.48
N VAL A 43 17.87 -45.04 -38.78
CA VAL A 43 18.86 -45.02 -37.69
C VAL A 43 20.27 -44.92 -38.29
N GLU A 44 20.95 -43.79 -38.09
CA GLU A 44 22.35 -43.63 -38.49
C GLU A 44 23.26 -44.56 -37.66
N SER A 45 23.86 -45.57 -38.29
CA SER A 45 24.82 -46.47 -37.62
C SER A 45 26.20 -45.81 -37.53
N ALA A 46 26.54 -45.24 -36.37
CA ALA A 46 27.85 -44.63 -36.15
C ALA A 46 28.95 -45.70 -35.95
N LEU A 47 29.81 -45.90 -36.96
CA LEU A 47 31.07 -46.65 -36.82
C LEU A 47 32.02 -45.87 -35.89
N ARG A 48 32.22 -46.36 -34.66
CA ARG A 48 33.17 -45.77 -33.72
C ARG A 48 34.58 -46.34 -33.95
N PRO A 49 35.64 -45.52 -34.02
CA PRO A 49 37.00 -46.02 -34.18
C PRO A 49 37.48 -46.80 -32.93
N PRO A 50 38.42 -47.75 -33.10
CA PRO A 50 38.91 -48.59 -32.01
C PRO A 50 39.74 -47.76 -31.00
N ASN A 51 39.60 -48.08 -29.71
CA ASN A 51 40.24 -47.37 -28.61
C ASN A 51 41.74 -47.72 -28.51
N THR A 52 42.62 -46.72 -28.63
CA THR A 52 44.09 -46.87 -28.71
C THR A 52 44.84 -46.60 -27.39
N ARG A 53 44.15 -46.54 -26.24
CA ARG A 53 44.79 -46.17 -24.95
C ARG A 53 45.20 -47.40 -24.13
N ALA A 54 46.44 -47.39 -23.63
CA ALA A 54 47.00 -48.45 -22.80
C ALA A 54 46.44 -48.42 -21.35
N PRO A 55 46.26 -49.58 -20.68
CA PRO A 55 45.64 -49.67 -19.35
C PRO A 55 46.55 -49.26 -18.17
N TYR A 56 47.74 -48.73 -18.45
CA TYR A 56 48.70 -48.29 -17.45
C TYR A 56 49.10 -46.83 -17.67
N ASN A 57 49.62 -46.18 -16.63
CA ASN A 57 50.13 -44.82 -16.76
C ASN A 57 51.38 -44.82 -17.65
N ILE A 58 51.30 -44.19 -18.82
CA ILE A 58 52.33 -44.24 -19.85
C ILE A 58 53.64 -43.58 -19.38
N VAL A 59 53.59 -42.63 -18.45
CA VAL A 59 54.76 -41.89 -17.95
C VAL A 59 55.49 -42.65 -16.85
N ASN A 60 54.75 -43.32 -15.96
CA ASN A 60 55.32 -43.93 -14.75
C ASN A 60 55.19 -45.46 -14.71
N HIS A 61 54.67 -46.07 -15.79
CA HIS A 61 54.47 -47.51 -16.01
C HIS A 61 53.71 -48.30 -14.92
N ARG A 62 53.08 -47.61 -13.97
CA ARG A 62 52.23 -48.25 -12.96
C ARG A 62 50.86 -48.56 -13.54
N GLN A 63 50.32 -49.74 -13.19
CA GLN A 63 48.96 -50.12 -13.52
C GLN A 63 47.98 -49.15 -12.86
N LEU A 64 46.94 -48.74 -13.59
CA LEU A 64 45.89 -47.88 -13.04
C LEU A 64 44.92 -48.74 -12.24
N ASP A 65 44.73 -48.45 -10.95
CA ASP A 65 43.80 -49.20 -10.07
C ASP A 65 42.34 -49.13 -10.54
N VAL A 66 41.99 -48.09 -11.30
CA VAL A 66 40.67 -47.94 -11.92
C VAL A 66 40.88 -47.81 -13.44
N PRO A 67 40.32 -48.72 -14.26
CA PRO A 67 40.37 -48.56 -15.71
C PRO A 67 39.63 -47.26 -16.08
N PRO A 68 40.09 -46.48 -17.07
CA PRO A 68 39.43 -45.23 -17.43
C PRO A 68 38.01 -45.53 -17.95
N VAL A 69 37.01 -45.39 -17.06
CA VAL A 69 35.60 -45.57 -17.40
C VAL A 69 35.13 -44.35 -18.17
N HIS A 70 34.63 -44.57 -19.39
CA HIS A 70 33.84 -43.58 -20.12
C HIS A 70 32.49 -43.38 -19.43
N VAL A 71 32.42 -42.60 -18.35
CA VAL A 71 31.17 -41.98 -17.95
C VAL A 71 31.14 -40.61 -18.60
N ALA A 72 30.42 -40.50 -19.71
CA ALA A 72 30.11 -39.19 -20.26
C ALA A 72 29.38 -38.38 -19.17
N PRO A 73 29.77 -37.13 -18.89
CA PRO A 73 29.01 -36.27 -18.00
C PRO A 73 27.54 -36.25 -18.45
N PRO A 74 26.57 -36.23 -17.52
CA PRO A 74 25.15 -36.32 -17.84
C PRO A 74 24.61 -35.18 -18.73
N ASP A 75 25.43 -34.15 -19.00
CA ASP A 75 25.11 -33.00 -19.85
C ASP A 75 25.19 -33.24 -21.37
N SER A 76 25.37 -34.49 -21.82
CA SER A 76 25.37 -34.83 -23.26
C SER A 76 24.06 -35.48 -23.75
N LEU A 77 22.98 -35.40 -22.98
CA LEU A 77 21.64 -35.65 -23.49
C LEU A 77 21.22 -34.43 -24.32
N GLY A 78 21.39 -34.53 -25.65
CA GLY A 78 20.76 -33.76 -26.74
C GLY A 78 20.45 -32.28 -26.49
N LYS A 79 20.88 -31.38 -27.39
CA LYS A 79 20.46 -29.97 -27.40
C LYS A 79 19.02 -29.84 -26.91
N LYS A 80 18.82 -29.32 -25.68
CA LYS A 80 17.47 -29.05 -25.16
C LYS A 80 16.80 -28.22 -26.25
N MET A 81 15.68 -28.70 -26.79
CA MET A 81 14.85 -27.91 -27.68
C MET A 81 14.70 -26.55 -27.01
N VAL A 82 15.02 -25.48 -27.73
CA VAL A 82 14.87 -24.12 -27.21
C VAL A 82 13.45 -24.03 -26.67
N ASP A 83 13.33 -23.91 -25.34
CA ASP A 83 12.04 -23.73 -24.69
C ASP A 83 11.36 -22.59 -25.45
N SER A 84 10.24 -22.90 -26.11
CA SER A 84 9.58 -21.98 -27.03
C SER A 84 9.48 -20.62 -26.35
N GLN A 85 9.89 -19.54 -27.02
CA GLN A 85 9.90 -18.19 -26.42
C GLN A 85 8.53 -17.72 -25.89
N HIS A 86 7.46 -18.46 -26.18
CA HIS A 86 6.13 -18.33 -25.58
C HIS A 86 6.07 -18.71 -24.09
N LEU A 87 7.00 -19.52 -23.56
CA LEU A 87 7.10 -19.82 -22.12
C LEU A 87 7.57 -18.64 -21.26
N GLY A 88 8.10 -17.57 -21.88
CA GLY A 88 8.50 -16.35 -21.16
C GLY A 88 7.32 -15.44 -20.80
N ARG A 89 6.17 -15.58 -21.48
CA ARG A 89 4.99 -14.75 -21.22
C ARG A 89 4.07 -15.48 -20.24
N PRO A 90 3.56 -14.81 -19.20
CA PRO A 90 2.67 -15.45 -18.22
C PRO A 90 1.24 -15.67 -18.76
N PHE A 91 0.89 -15.10 -19.92
CA PHE A 91 -0.45 -15.09 -20.50
C PHE A 91 -0.45 -15.57 -21.96
N SER A 92 -1.40 -16.46 -22.27
CA SER A 92 -1.64 -16.99 -23.62
C SER A 92 -2.74 -16.18 -24.30
N VAL A 93 -2.40 -15.52 -25.42
CA VAL A 93 -3.35 -14.76 -26.24
C VAL A 93 -4.32 -15.69 -26.99
N ILE A 94 -3.89 -16.92 -27.30
CA ILE A 94 -4.70 -17.89 -28.06
C ILE A 94 -5.83 -18.45 -27.17
N SER A 95 -5.52 -18.75 -25.92
CA SER A 95 -6.49 -19.33 -24.98
C SER A 95 -7.10 -18.30 -24.02
N ASN A 96 -6.68 -17.03 -24.09
CA ASN A 96 -7.06 -15.94 -23.17
C ASN A 96 -6.93 -16.31 -21.69
N LYS A 97 -5.92 -17.10 -21.34
CA LYS A 97 -5.69 -17.60 -19.98
C LYS A 97 -4.23 -17.44 -19.58
N TYR A 98 -4.00 -17.30 -18.27
CA TYR A 98 -2.64 -17.38 -17.73
C TYR A 98 -2.20 -18.84 -17.69
N HIS A 99 -0.90 -19.06 -17.91
CA HIS A 99 -0.34 -20.42 -17.90
C HIS A 99 -0.32 -21.04 -16.50
N THR A 100 -0.24 -20.20 -15.46
CA THR A 100 -0.28 -20.62 -14.06
C THR A 100 -1.29 -19.77 -13.29
N ASN A 101 -2.07 -20.41 -12.41
CA ASN A 101 -3.02 -19.77 -11.50
C ASN A 101 -3.90 -18.69 -12.17
N HIS A 102 -4.63 -19.06 -13.23
CA HIS A 102 -5.42 -18.13 -14.03
C HIS A 102 -6.43 -17.31 -13.23
N GLU A 103 -7.23 -17.96 -12.38
CA GLU A 103 -8.29 -17.29 -11.61
C GLU A 103 -7.72 -16.18 -10.70
N SER A 104 -6.67 -16.49 -9.93
CA SER A 104 -6.09 -15.52 -9.00
C SER A 104 -5.39 -14.36 -9.72
N ARG A 105 -4.66 -14.65 -10.81
CA ARG A 105 -4.00 -13.62 -11.61
C ARG A 105 -4.99 -12.74 -12.36
N SER A 106 -6.05 -13.33 -12.91
CA SER A 106 -7.13 -12.59 -13.59
C SER A 106 -7.85 -11.67 -12.61
N ALA A 107 -8.16 -12.14 -11.40
CA ALA A 107 -8.75 -11.31 -10.36
C ALA A 107 -7.82 -10.15 -9.96
N ALA A 108 -6.53 -10.43 -9.75
CA ALA A 108 -5.54 -9.40 -9.41
C ALA A 108 -5.37 -8.35 -10.51
N ASP A 109 -5.32 -8.77 -11.79
CA ASP A 109 -5.23 -7.84 -12.92
C ASP A 109 -6.51 -7.03 -13.11
N ALA A 110 -7.70 -7.60 -12.83
CA ALA A 110 -8.96 -6.85 -12.84
C ALA A 110 -8.97 -5.74 -11.79
N VAL A 111 -8.53 -6.04 -10.56
CA VAL A 111 -8.37 -5.03 -9.49
C VAL A 111 -7.38 -3.95 -9.92
N ARG A 112 -6.21 -4.35 -10.43
CA ARG A 112 -5.19 -3.40 -10.90
C ARG A 112 -5.71 -2.51 -12.03
N LEU A 113 -6.46 -3.07 -12.97
CA LEU A 113 -7.05 -2.32 -14.08
C LEU A 113 -8.10 -1.33 -13.58
N GLN A 114 -8.93 -1.73 -12.60
CA GLN A 114 -9.88 -0.86 -11.94
C GLN A 114 -9.17 0.31 -11.24
N ASP A 115 -8.09 0.05 -10.52
CA ASP A 115 -7.29 1.10 -9.86
C ASP A 115 -6.65 2.05 -10.88
N MET A 116 -6.11 1.51 -11.97
CA MET A 116 -5.59 2.33 -13.07
C MET A 116 -6.69 3.17 -13.73
N ALA A 117 -7.90 2.65 -13.87
CA ALA A 117 -9.03 3.42 -14.38
C ALA A 117 -9.46 4.52 -13.40
N ARG A 118 -9.54 4.21 -12.10
CA ARG A 118 -9.87 5.16 -11.03
C ARG A 118 -8.86 6.30 -10.98
N THR A 119 -7.56 6.00 -11.03
CA THR A 119 -6.50 7.02 -11.03
C THR A 119 -6.54 7.90 -12.28
N LYS A 120 -6.81 7.33 -13.47
CA LYS A 120 -6.99 8.12 -14.70
C LYS A 120 -8.23 9.01 -14.64
N PHE A 121 -9.34 8.49 -14.12
CA PHE A 121 -10.57 9.24 -13.94
C PHE A 121 -10.35 10.42 -12.99
N ASN A 122 -9.80 10.17 -11.80
CA ASN A 122 -9.54 11.20 -10.77
C ASN A 122 -8.57 12.29 -11.22
N LYS A 123 -7.68 12.02 -12.20
CA LYS A 123 -6.80 13.06 -12.78
C LYS A 123 -7.56 14.14 -13.55
N THR A 124 -8.68 13.80 -14.17
CA THR A 124 -9.49 14.72 -14.98
C THR A 124 -10.74 15.19 -14.24
N HIS A 125 -11.25 14.36 -13.34
CA HIS A 125 -12.46 14.58 -12.55
C HIS A 125 -12.11 14.49 -11.07
N ASP A 126 -11.63 15.61 -10.51
CA ASP A 126 -11.24 15.64 -9.09
C ASP A 126 -12.46 15.82 -8.18
N PHE A 127 -13.32 16.79 -8.52
CA PHE A 127 -14.47 17.20 -7.71
C PHE A 127 -15.80 17.01 -8.45
N ASN A 128 -16.81 16.51 -7.74
CA ASN A 128 -18.17 16.42 -8.24
C ASN A 128 -18.99 17.64 -7.76
N PRO A 129 -19.36 18.57 -8.65
CA PRO A 129 -20.11 19.77 -8.25
C PRO A 129 -21.57 19.49 -7.89
N LEU A 130 -22.17 18.41 -8.40
CA LEU A 130 -23.56 18.05 -8.11
C LEU A 130 -23.72 17.47 -6.71
N LEU A 131 -22.77 16.62 -6.32
CA LEU A 131 -22.74 16.00 -4.99
C LEU A 131 -21.93 16.81 -3.98
N VAL A 132 -21.23 17.85 -4.42
CA VAL A 132 -20.33 18.69 -3.62
C VAL A 132 -19.31 17.84 -2.85
N ARG A 133 -18.70 16.88 -3.54
CA ARG A 133 -17.79 15.89 -2.93
C ARG A 133 -16.65 15.51 -3.86
N TYR A 134 -15.48 15.22 -3.32
CA TYR A 134 -14.38 14.63 -4.09
C TYR A 134 -14.68 13.16 -4.45
N TYR A 135 -14.21 12.72 -5.62
CA TYR A 135 -14.31 11.31 -6.03
C TYR A 135 -13.28 10.41 -5.33
N ASP A 136 -12.18 11.00 -4.89
CA ASP A 136 -11.16 10.35 -4.08
C ASP A 136 -11.54 10.41 -2.60
N GLU A 137 -11.76 9.24 -1.99
CA GLU A 137 -12.16 9.10 -0.59
C GLU A 137 -11.08 9.65 0.37
N THR A 138 -9.81 9.50 0.02
CA THR A 138 -8.70 9.98 0.86
C THR A 138 -8.64 11.50 0.91
N LYS A 139 -8.87 12.16 -0.23
CA LYS A 139 -8.97 13.62 -0.30
C LYS A 139 -10.23 14.14 0.39
N GLU A 140 -11.37 13.46 0.19
CA GLU A 140 -12.64 13.86 0.81
C GLU A 140 -12.55 13.81 2.33
N THR A 141 -12.04 12.71 2.90
CA THR A 141 -11.88 12.59 4.35
C THR A 141 -10.96 13.66 4.93
N ALA A 142 -9.83 13.95 4.25
CA ALA A 142 -8.94 15.03 4.64
C ALA A 142 -9.62 16.41 4.56
N PHE A 143 -10.40 16.67 3.50
CA PHE A 143 -11.14 17.91 3.33
C PHE A 143 -12.21 18.09 4.41
N VAL A 144 -12.99 17.06 4.70
CA VAL A 144 -14.00 17.08 5.76
C VAL A 144 -13.35 17.34 7.11
N ALA A 145 -12.24 16.66 7.43
CA ALA A 145 -11.50 16.91 8.66
C ALA A 145 -11.03 18.38 8.74
N ALA A 146 -10.38 18.90 7.71
CA ALA A 146 -9.92 20.29 7.67
C ALA A 146 -11.08 21.29 7.80
N ARG A 147 -12.20 21.04 7.11
CA ARG A 147 -13.41 21.86 7.17
C ARG A 147 -14.04 21.87 8.56
N THR A 148 -14.10 20.71 9.23
CA THR A 148 -14.63 20.65 10.60
C THR A 148 -13.78 21.47 11.57
N VAL A 149 -12.46 21.38 11.46
CA VAL A 149 -11.53 22.20 12.25
C VAL A 149 -11.72 23.69 11.95
N GLN A 150 -11.79 24.06 10.66
CA GLN A 150 -12.04 25.45 10.27
C GLN A 150 -13.38 25.98 10.80
N ASN A 151 -14.45 25.18 10.71
CA ASN A 151 -15.76 25.57 11.22
C ASN A 151 -15.77 25.77 12.73
N GLN A 152 -15.03 24.95 13.48
CA GLN A 152 -14.88 25.11 14.93
C GLN A 152 -14.12 26.38 15.31
N MET A 153 -13.07 26.72 14.56
CA MET A 153 -12.27 27.93 14.79
C MET A 153 -12.94 29.19 14.23
N HIS A 154 -13.86 29.04 13.28
CA HIS A 154 -14.49 30.17 12.60
C HIS A 154 -15.33 30.99 13.58
N GLY A 155 -14.89 32.23 13.81
CA GLY A 155 -15.61 33.21 14.62
C GLY A 155 -15.17 33.29 16.09
N VAL A 156 -14.30 32.39 16.56
CA VAL A 156 -13.73 32.44 17.92
C VAL A 156 -13.02 33.78 18.15
N ASP A 157 -12.16 34.17 17.21
CA ASP A 157 -11.35 35.40 17.33
C ASP A 157 -12.07 36.65 16.79
N ARG A 158 -13.36 36.54 16.41
CA ARG A 158 -14.09 37.65 15.77
C ARG A 158 -14.05 38.92 16.62
N ASP A 159 -14.33 38.76 17.91
CA ASP A 159 -14.38 39.87 18.85
C ASP A 159 -12.98 40.38 19.24
N GLU A 160 -11.90 39.65 18.95
CA GLU A 160 -10.51 40.12 19.16
C GLU A 160 -10.02 40.96 17.98
N LYS A 161 -10.59 40.77 16.80
CA LYS A 161 -10.32 41.58 15.60
C LYS A 161 -11.03 42.92 15.60
N LEU A 162 -11.96 43.15 16.54
CA LEU A 162 -12.65 44.43 16.66
C LEU A 162 -11.68 45.55 17.08
N PRO A 163 -12.00 46.83 16.81
CA PRO A 163 -11.24 47.94 17.36
C PRO A 163 -11.23 47.93 18.90
N HIS A 164 -10.15 48.43 19.50
CA HIS A 164 -9.93 48.36 20.96
C HIS A 164 -11.13 48.89 21.77
N GLY A 165 -11.73 50.02 21.38
CA GLY A 165 -12.91 50.57 22.07
C GLY A 165 -14.10 49.59 22.14
N GLU A 166 -14.34 48.84 21.06
CA GLU A 166 -15.40 47.84 21.01
C GLU A 166 -15.05 46.58 21.80
N GLN A 167 -13.78 46.15 21.76
CA GLN A 167 -13.32 44.99 22.52
C GLN A 167 -13.53 45.15 24.04
N PHE A 168 -13.32 46.37 24.54
CA PHE A 168 -13.41 46.71 25.96
C PHE A 168 -14.76 47.35 26.33
N SER A 169 -15.75 47.31 25.44
CA SER A 169 -17.10 47.80 25.71
C SER A 169 -17.80 46.93 26.75
N ALA A 170 -18.62 47.56 27.60
CA ALA A 170 -19.33 46.89 28.69
C ALA A 170 -20.18 45.70 28.20
N GLY A 171 -20.90 45.87 27.08
CA GLY A 171 -21.75 44.82 26.50
C GLY A 171 -21.00 43.61 25.96
N LYS A 172 -19.67 43.71 25.73
CA LYS A 172 -18.81 42.59 25.32
C LYS A 172 -18.09 41.92 26.48
N LEU A 173 -17.87 42.66 27.58
CA LEU A 173 -17.14 42.16 28.74
C LEU A 173 -18.02 41.37 29.70
N TYR A 174 -19.29 41.74 29.86
CA TYR A 174 -20.23 41.04 30.74
C TYR A 174 -21.65 41.02 30.16
N ASN A 175 -22.41 40.02 30.56
CA ASN A 175 -23.82 39.89 30.22
C ASN A 175 -24.67 40.73 31.18
N ILE A 176 -25.41 41.70 30.65
CA ILE A 176 -26.22 42.64 31.44
C ILE A 176 -27.38 41.94 32.17
N VAL A 177 -27.93 40.87 31.59
CA VAL A 177 -29.11 40.17 32.14
C VAL A 177 -28.71 39.25 33.29
N ASN A 178 -27.66 38.46 33.11
CA ASN A 178 -27.25 37.45 34.08
C ASN A 178 -26.07 37.90 34.97
N HIS A 179 -25.57 39.12 34.75
CA HIS A 179 -24.38 39.70 35.40
C HIS A 179 -23.11 38.84 35.32
N LYS A 180 -23.05 37.88 34.40
CA LYS A 180 -21.89 37.01 34.22
C LYS A 180 -20.82 37.72 33.40
N ILE A 181 -19.59 37.67 33.88
CA ILE A 181 -18.40 38.17 33.15
C ILE A 181 -18.11 37.19 32.01
N LEU A 182 -18.13 37.68 30.78
CA LEU A 182 -17.86 36.88 29.57
C LEU A 182 -16.37 36.76 29.30
N ARG A 183 -15.60 37.82 29.59
CA ARG A 183 -14.17 37.94 29.30
C ARG A 183 -13.41 38.45 30.52
N PRO A 184 -12.95 37.55 31.41
CA PRO A 184 -12.37 37.95 32.69
C PRO A 184 -11.11 38.81 32.52
N ASP A 185 -10.19 38.43 31.64
CA ASP A 185 -8.91 39.12 31.47
C ASP A 185 -9.08 40.57 31.01
N LYS A 186 -9.96 40.79 30.01
CA LYS A 186 -10.23 42.14 29.48
C LYS A 186 -11.06 42.97 30.46
N TYR A 187 -11.96 42.33 31.20
CA TYR A 187 -12.73 42.98 32.26
C TYR A 187 -11.80 43.47 33.38
N GLU A 188 -10.85 42.63 33.80
CA GLU A 188 -9.85 42.99 34.79
C GLU A 188 -9.01 44.18 34.32
N ALA A 189 -8.57 44.20 33.06
CA ALA A 189 -7.82 45.33 32.51
C ALA A 189 -8.60 46.65 32.61
N VAL A 190 -9.89 46.68 32.25
CA VAL A 190 -10.73 47.89 32.31
C VAL A 190 -10.97 48.31 33.75
N THR A 191 -11.29 47.37 34.63
CA THR A 191 -11.48 47.67 36.05
C THR A 191 -10.20 48.20 36.70
N ASN A 192 -9.04 47.66 36.35
CA ASN A 192 -7.74 48.14 36.82
C ASN A 192 -7.41 49.56 36.31
N VAL A 193 -7.79 49.89 35.08
CA VAL A 193 -7.64 51.26 34.55
C VAL A 193 -8.55 52.23 35.31
N GLY A 194 -9.84 51.87 35.49
CA GLY A 194 -10.79 52.70 36.25
C GLY A 194 -10.39 52.87 37.72
N ASN A 195 -9.89 51.80 38.35
CA ASN A 195 -9.48 51.78 39.74
C ASN A 195 -8.01 52.16 39.95
N ARG A 196 -7.29 52.63 38.92
CA ARG A 196 -5.83 52.89 38.99
C ARG A 196 -5.46 53.78 40.17
N ARG A 197 -6.25 54.84 40.43
CA ARG A 197 -6.05 55.75 41.56
C ARG A 197 -6.29 55.09 42.91
N LEU A 198 -7.28 54.20 43.00
CA LEU A 198 -7.55 53.47 44.24
C LEU A 198 -6.47 52.41 44.47
N ASN A 199 -6.01 51.74 43.44
CA ASN A 199 -5.01 50.67 43.52
C ASN A 199 -3.63 51.17 43.98
N CYS A 200 -3.28 52.43 43.71
CA CYS A 200 -2.03 53.03 44.18
C CYS A 200 -2.06 53.52 45.64
N MET A 201 -3.23 53.59 46.26
CA MET A 201 -3.35 54.01 47.66
C MET A 201 -3.05 52.84 48.60
N LYS A 202 -2.16 53.03 49.57
CA LYS A 202 -1.87 51.99 50.58
C LYS A 202 -3.09 51.69 51.47
N SER A 203 -3.92 52.70 51.74
CA SER A 203 -5.12 52.56 52.58
C SER A 203 -6.16 51.63 51.99
N THR A 204 -6.34 51.62 50.66
CA THR A 204 -7.29 50.72 50.00
C THR A 204 -6.84 49.28 50.08
N GLN A 205 -5.53 49.01 49.94
CA GLN A 205 -4.95 47.67 50.11
C GLN A 205 -5.13 47.17 51.55
N ILE A 206 -4.84 48.03 52.54
CA ILE A 206 -5.03 47.71 53.96
C ILE A 206 -6.50 47.43 54.26
N ASN A 207 -7.42 48.29 53.82
CA ASN A 207 -8.86 48.11 54.04
C ASN A 207 -9.39 46.85 53.34
N LYS A 208 -8.89 46.53 52.14
CA LYS A 208 -9.23 45.29 51.44
C LYS A 208 -8.80 44.07 52.25
N ALA A 209 -7.56 44.04 52.75
CA ALA A 209 -7.06 42.93 53.57
C ALA A 209 -7.82 42.79 54.90
N VAL A 210 -8.22 43.91 55.52
CA VAL A 210 -9.08 43.90 56.72
C VAL A 210 -10.45 43.31 56.40
N ARG A 211 -11.04 43.71 55.27
CA ARG A 211 -12.35 43.21 54.83
C ARG A 211 -12.32 41.72 54.52
N GLU A 212 -11.34 41.24 53.74
CA GLU A 212 -11.18 39.81 53.44
C GLU A 212 -11.01 38.97 54.71
N ARG A 213 -10.30 39.49 55.71
CA ARG A 213 -10.15 38.84 57.01
C ARG A 213 -11.48 38.81 57.78
N ALA A 214 -12.26 39.88 57.73
CA ALA A 214 -13.57 39.96 58.37
C ALA A 214 -14.57 39.00 57.71
N ASP A 215 -14.65 38.99 56.39
CA ASP A 215 -15.52 38.11 55.60
C ASP A 215 -15.18 36.64 55.89
N ALA A 216 -13.89 36.26 55.84
CA ALA A 216 -13.45 34.91 56.17
C ALA A 216 -13.69 34.51 57.64
N PHE A 217 -13.75 35.47 58.56
CA PHE A 217 -14.13 35.21 59.94
C PHE A 217 -15.64 34.98 60.04
N GLU A 218 -16.44 35.82 59.38
CA GLU A 218 -17.89 35.70 59.32
C GLU A 218 -18.32 34.34 58.75
N ASP A 219 -17.76 33.95 57.60
CA ASP A 219 -18.02 32.66 56.95
C ASP A 219 -17.76 31.49 57.92
N LYS A 220 -16.61 31.51 58.62
CA LYS A 220 -16.28 30.47 59.62
C LYS A 220 -17.26 30.47 60.79
N THR A 221 -17.72 31.64 61.24
CA THR A 221 -18.68 31.71 62.35
C THR A 221 -20.07 31.25 61.93
N GLN A 222 -20.51 31.59 60.71
CA GLN A 222 -21.75 31.11 60.13
C GLN A 222 -21.69 29.60 59.92
N GLU A 223 -20.61 29.07 59.35
CA GLU A 223 -20.39 27.64 59.17
C GLU A 223 -20.47 26.90 60.52
N ARG A 224 -19.83 27.42 61.58
CA ARG A 224 -19.94 26.87 62.94
C ARG A 224 -21.36 26.96 63.51
N ALA A 225 -22.11 28.01 63.19
CA ALA A 225 -23.50 28.16 63.63
C ALA A 225 -24.42 27.15 62.92
N LEU A 226 -24.29 27.01 61.60
CA LEU A 226 -25.03 26.03 60.80
C LEU A 226 -24.68 24.60 61.24
N ASN A 227 -23.39 24.31 61.46
CA ASN A 227 -22.93 23.01 61.95
C ASN A 227 -23.42 22.69 63.37
N ARG A 228 -23.80 23.68 64.20
CA ARG A 228 -24.43 23.45 65.51
C ARG A 228 -25.90 23.06 65.39
N ILE A 229 -26.58 23.54 64.36
CA ILE A 229 -28.02 23.32 64.12
C ILE A 229 -28.24 22.08 63.25
N ALA A 230 -27.23 21.63 62.53
CA ALA A 230 -27.30 20.46 61.65
C ALA A 230 -27.76 19.20 62.39
N HIS A 231 -28.88 18.64 61.94
CA HIS A 231 -29.52 17.44 62.51
C HIS A 231 -28.56 16.24 62.57
N GLU A 232 -27.68 16.09 61.57
CA GLU A 232 -26.68 15.02 61.50
C GLU A 232 -25.70 15.04 62.67
N ARG A 233 -25.33 16.23 63.17
CA ARG A 233 -24.45 16.38 64.34
C ARG A 233 -25.15 15.99 65.64
N ASN A 234 -26.45 16.28 65.77
CA ASN A 234 -27.25 15.84 66.91
C ASN A 234 -27.39 14.31 66.94
N GLY A 235 -27.51 13.66 65.77
CA GLY A 235 -27.49 12.20 65.68
C GLY A 235 -26.17 11.58 66.13
N GLN A 236 -25.03 12.18 65.75
CA GLN A 236 -23.70 11.72 66.19
C GLN A 236 -23.45 11.95 67.68
N ALA A 237 -23.98 13.03 68.26
CA ALA A 237 -23.87 13.29 69.69
C ALA A 237 -24.57 12.22 70.56
N TYR A 238 -25.68 11.64 70.07
CA TYR A 238 -26.40 10.56 70.74
C TYR A 238 -25.73 9.18 70.63
N VAL A 239 -24.81 8.97 69.68
CA VAL A 239 -24.10 7.69 69.50
C VAL A 239 -22.89 7.58 70.45
N HIS A 240 -22.40 8.71 70.97
CA HIS A 240 -21.19 8.78 71.80
C HIS A 240 -21.41 9.38 73.19
N GLY A 241 -22.65 9.59 73.61
CA GLY A 241 -23.05 9.91 74.98
C GLY A 241 -23.79 8.73 75.61
#